data_AF-A0A0W8G3F0-F1
#
_entry.id   AF-A0A0W8G3F0-F1
#
_cell.length_a   1.000
_cell.length_b   1.000
_cell.length_c   1.000
_cell.angle_alpha   90.00
_cell.angle_beta   90.00
_cell.angle_gamma   90.00
#
_symmetry.space_group_name_H-M   'P 1'
#
loop_
_entity.id
_entity.type
_entity.pdbx_description
1 polymer ?
#
loop_
_entity_poly.entity_id
_entity_poly.type
_entity_poly.pdbx_seq_one_letter_code
_entity_poly.pdbx_strand_id
1 'polypeptide(L)'
;MAVEWEKHDDTTFYINLAKALLVAVVFDRMGTPGWKVQVGKRSLKDKFATAEDAKKVAVAYAERVLNQCREELEAMKSAEPPPKKA
;
A
#
# COMPACT_ATOMS: atom_id res chain seq x y z
N MET A 1 -13.04 -11.84 1.49
CA MET A 1 -12.68 -11.53 0.08
C MET A 1 -11.21 -11.16 0.09
N ALA A 2 -10.37 -11.87 -0.66
CA ALA A 2 -8.96 -11.52 -0.80
C ALA A 2 -8.89 -10.18 -1.56
N VAL A 3 -8.09 -9.25 -1.06
CA VAL A 3 -7.86 -7.98 -1.73
C VAL A 3 -6.67 -8.20 -2.65
N GLU A 4 -6.89 -8.09 -3.96
CA GLU A 4 -5.88 -8.38 -4.97
C GLU A 4 -5.18 -7.11 -5.45
N TRP A 5 -3.86 -7.21 -5.67
CA TRP A 5 -3.06 -6.15 -6.29
C TRP A 5 -3.36 -6.09 -7.79
N GLU A 6 -3.83 -4.95 -8.26
CA GLU A 6 -4.06 -4.66 -9.66
C GLU A 6 -2.84 -3.93 -10.25
N LYS A 7 -2.41 -4.31 -11.45
CA LYS A 7 -1.33 -3.60 -12.17
C LYS A 7 -1.96 -2.47 -12.98
N HIS A 8 -1.53 -1.23 -12.77
CA HIS A 8 -1.93 -0.08 -13.61
C HIS A 8 -1.03 0.01 -14.84
N ASP A 9 0.29 -0.02 -14.62
CA ASP A 9 1.32 0.06 -15.67
C ASP A 9 2.54 -0.77 -15.26
N ASP A 10 3.59 -0.79 -16.07
CA ASP A 10 4.81 -1.54 -15.80
C ASP A 10 5.47 -1.22 -14.47
N THR A 11 5.31 0.01 -13.96
CA THR A 11 5.91 0.49 -12.73
C THR A 11 4.94 0.74 -11.59
N THR A 12 3.64 0.52 -11.82
CA THR A 12 2.59 0.92 -10.87
C THR A 12 1.62 -0.21 -10.57
N PHE A 13 1.50 -0.56 -9.29
CA PHE A 13 0.51 -1.49 -8.76
C PHE A 13 -0.41 -0.76 -7.78
N TYR A 14 -1.68 -1.14 -7.70
CA TYR A 14 -2.60 -0.57 -6.72
C TYR A 14 -3.53 -1.62 -6.13
N ILE A 15 -4.10 -1.29 -4.98
CA ILE A 15 -5.17 -2.06 -4.34
C ILE A 15 -6.36 -1.12 -4.09
N ASN A 16 -7.55 -1.57 -4.47
CA ASN A 16 -8.80 -0.91 -4.13
C ASN A 16 -9.43 -1.52 -2.85
N LEU A 17 -9.45 -0.75 -1.76
CA LEU A 17 -10.14 -1.12 -0.53
C LEU A 17 -11.56 -0.55 -0.52
N ALA A 18 -12.45 -1.19 -1.30
CA ALA A 18 -13.90 -1.02 -1.38
C ALA A 18 -14.53 0.04 -0.42
N LYS A 19 -14.21 1.33 -0.66
CA LYS A 19 -14.70 2.58 -0.03
C LYS A 19 -13.73 3.46 0.79
N ALA A 20 -12.45 3.14 1.01
CA ALA A 20 -11.61 4.08 1.80
C ALA A 20 -10.09 4.14 1.55
N LEU A 21 -9.46 3.34 0.69
CA LEU A 21 -8.02 3.51 0.46
C LEU A 21 -7.57 2.92 -0.87
N LEU A 22 -6.94 3.76 -1.69
CA LEU A 22 -6.13 3.34 -2.83
C LEU A 22 -4.68 3.25 -2.36
N VAL A 23 -4.16 2.05 -2.10
CA VAL A 23 -2.71 1.89 -1.87
C VAL A 23 -2.07 1.72 -3.23
N ALA A 24 -1.28 2.70 -3.67
CA ALA A 24 -0.51 2.61 -4.91
C ALA A 24 0.97 2.38 -4.61
N VAL A 25 1.62 1.51 -5.36
CA VAL A 25 3.04 1.20 -5.31
C VAL A 25 3.63 1.62 -6.66
N VAL A 26 4.51 2.61 -6.66
CA VAL A 26 5.22 3.08 -7.85
C VAL A 26 6.71 2.79 -7.66
N PHE A 27 7.35 2.15 -8.63
CA PHE A 27 8.80 2.00 -8.67
C PHE A 27 9.36 2.67 -9.91
N ASP A 28 10.15 3.72 -9.70
CA ASP A 28 10.72 4.51 -10.78
C ASP A 28 12.24 4.35 -10.83
N ARG A 29 12.77 4.24 -12.05
CA ARG A 29 14.21 4.15 -12.28
C ARG A 29 14.79 5.56 -12.33
N MET A 30 15.31 6.05 -11.20
CA MET A 30 15.87 7.41 -11.14
C MET A 30 17.31 7.54 -11.67
N GLY A 31 18.08 6.45 -11.75
CA GLY A 31 19.44 6.47 -12.28
C GLY A 31 20.25 5.22 -11.91
N THR A 32 21.47 5.08 -12.44
CA THR A 32 22.36 3.96 -12.08
C THR A 32 23.26 4.37 -10.91
N PRO A 33 23.31 3.62 -9.79
CA PRO A 33 22.43 2.54 -9.35
C PRO A 33 21.34 3.05 -8.39
N GLY A 34 20.05 2.94 -8.75
CA GLY A 34 18.98 3.22 -7.80
C GLY A 34 17.58 3.22 -8.39
N TRP A 35 16.79 2.23 -7.97
CA TRP A 35 15.33 2.29 -8.04
C TRP A 35 14.78 3.06 -6.84
N LYS A 36 13.79 3.93 -7.08
CA LYS A 36 13.02 4.59 -6.02
C LYS A 36 11.65 3.94 -5.93
N VAL A 37 11.27 3.54 -4.72
CA VAL A 37 9.95 2.96 -4.46
C VAL A 37 9.10 3.96 -3.67
N GLN A 38 7.86 4.14 -4.10
CA GLN A 38 6.86 4.96 -3.45
C GLN A 38 5.64 4.10 -3.16
N VAL A 39 5.13 4.16 -1.92
CA VAL A 39 3.92 3.47 -1.50
C VAL A 39 2.95 4.50 -0.91
N GLY A 40 1.83 4.73 -1.57
CA GLY A 40 0.91 5.83 -1.29
C GLY A 40 1.64 7.19 -1.34
N LYS A 41 1.55 7.97 -0.26
CA LYS A 41 2.24 9.26 -0.12
C LYS A 41 3.68 9.16 0.42
N ARG A 42 4.18 7.95 0.73
CA ARG A 42 5.48 7.75 1.39
C ARG A 42 6.52 7.21 0.41
N SER A 43 7.68 7.84 0.35
CA SER A 43 8.84 7.30 -0.37
C SER A 43 9.64 6.39 0.56
N LEU A 44 10.05 5.22 0.08
CA LEU A 44 11.05 4.40 0.75
C LEU A 44 12.43 5.05 0.54
N LYS A 45 13.20 5.16 1.62
CA LYS A 45 14.51 5.84 1.61
C LYS A 45 15.63 4.93 1.08
N ASP A 46 15.35 3.63 0.95
CA ASP A 46 16.29 2.63 0.49
C ASP A 46 16.46 2.67 -1.04
N LYS A 47 17.70 2.50 -1.49
CA LYS A 47 18.04 2.33 -2.91
C LYS A 47 18.20 0.85 -3.19
N PHE A 48 17.50 0.35 -4.20
CA PHE A 48 17.59 -1.05 -4.60
C PHE A 48 18.47 -1.18 -5.85
N ALA A 49 19.30 -2.23 -5.87
CA ALA A 49 20.18 -2.53 -6.99
C ALA A 49 19.40 -3.14 -8.19
N THR A 50 18.35 -3.90 -7.92
CA THR A 50 17.52 -4.56 -8.94
C THR A 50 16.05 -4.16 -8.82
N ALA A 51 15.32 -4.30 -9.93
CA ALA A 51 13.87 -4.09 -9.94
C ALA A 51 13.13 -5.16 -9.11
N GLU A 52 13.66 -6.37 -9.05
CA GLU A 52 13.08 -7.48 -8.29
C GLU A 52 13.13 -7.23 -6.77
N ASP A 53 14.25 -6.73 -6.26
CA ASP A 53 14.38 -6.35 -4.85
C ASP A 53 13.48 -5.17 -4.50
N ALA A 54 13.43 -4.15 -5.37
CA ALA A 54 12.53 -3.02 -5.23
C ALA A 54 11.06 -3.50 -5.13
N LYS A 55 10.65 -4.43 -6.00
CA LYS A 55 9.30 -4.99 -6.01
C LYS A 55 8.98 -5.76 -4.73
N LYS A 56 9.89 -6.62 -4.26
CA LYS A 56 9.68 -7.40 -3.01
C LYS A 56 9.48 -6.48 -1.82
N VAL A 57 10.34 -5.47 -1.64
CA VAL A 57 10.23 -4.53 -0.52
C VAL A 57 8.98 -3.67 -0.66
N ALA A 58 8.63 -3.26 -1.88
CA ALA A 58 7.42 -2.49 -2.12
C ALA A 58 6.15 -3.25 -1.73
N VAL A 59 6.03 -4.52 -2.15
CA VAL A 59 4.89 -5.38 -1.82
C VAL A 59 4.83 -5.62 -0.31
N ALA A 60 5.94 -5.99 0.33
CA ALA A 60 5.96 -6.22 1.78
C ALA A 60 5.58 -4.98 2.59
N TYR A 61 6.07 -3.80 2.19
CA TYR A 61 5.68 -2.55 2.83
C TYR A 61 4.20 -2.23 2.64
N ALA A 62 3.69 -2.49 1.44
CA ALA A 62 2.30 -2.23 1.13
C ALA A 62 1.33 -3.19 1.84
N GLU A 63 1.70 -4.46 2.01
CA GLU A 63 0.99 -5.41 2.87
C GLU A 63 0.98 -4.97 4.34
N ARG A 64 2.10 -4.43 4.83
CA ARG A 64 2.16 -3.85 6.18
C ARG A 64 1.19 -2.68 6.33
N VAL A 65 1.17 -1.75 5.37
CA VAL A 65 0.23 -0.61 5.39
C VAL A 65 -1.22 -1.11 5.32
N LEU A 66 -1.49 -2.11 4.48
CA LEU A 66 -2.82 -2.72 4.39
C LEU A 66 -3.27 -3.33 5.72
N ASN A 67 -2.40 -4.09 6.38
CA ASN A 67 -2.69 -4.68 7.68
C ASN A 67 -2.94 -3.61 8.74
N GLN A 68 -2.11 -2.56 8.78
CA GLN A 68 -2.33 -1.43 9.68
C GLN A 68 -3.69 -0.76 9.43
N CYS A 69 -4.06 -0.48 8.17
CA CYS A 69 -5.35 0.11 7.87
C CYS A 69 -6.53 -0.81 8.22
N ARG A 70 -6.37 -2.13 8.10
CA ARG A 70 -7.36 -3.11 8.57
C ARG A 70 -7.50 -3.07 10.09
N GLU A 71 -6.39 -3.06 10.82
CA GLU A 71 -6.41 -2.94 12.29
C GLU A 71 -7.08 -1.63 12.73
N GLU A 72 -6.76 -0.50 12.08
CA GLU A 72 -7.41 0.78 12.35
C GLU A 72 -8.91 0.76 12.03
N LEU A 73 -9.31 0.13 10.91
CA LEU A 73 -10.72 -0.02 10.55
C LEU A 73 -11.49 -0.90 11.54
N GLU A 74 -10.92 -2.03 11.97
CA GLU A 74 -11.55 -2.90 12.97
C GLU A 74 -11.65 -2.21 14.33
N ALA A 75 -10.64 -1.41 14.71
CA ALA A 75 -10.70 -0.57 15.89
C ALA A 75 -11.82 0.49 15.79
N MET A 76 -12.01 1.12 14.62
CA MET A 76 -13.08 2.09 14.38
C MET A 76 -14.48 1.44 14.44
N LYS A 77 -14.67 0.25 13.85
CA LYS A 77 -15.95 -0.48 13.94
C LYS A 77 -16.31 -0.85 15.38
N SER A 78 -15.30 -1.17 16.19
CA SER A 78 -15.49 -1.50 17.61
C SER A 78 -15.81 -0.27 18.48
N ALA A 79 -15.67 0.95 17.94
CA ALA A 79 -15.86 2.21 18.65
C ALA A 79 -17.22 2.90 18.35
N GLU A 80 -18.12 2.29 17.58
CA GLU A 80 -19.48 2.83 17.37
C GLU A 80 -20.35 2.60 18.64
N PRO A 81 -20.73 3.65 19.39
CA PRO A 81 -21.73 3.49 20.45
C PRO A 81 -23.08 3.13 19.82
N PRO A 82 -23.92 2.30 20.50
CA PRO A 82 -25.18 1.82 19.94
C PRO A 82 -26.10 2.99 19.56
N PRO A 83 -26.89 2.87 18.49
CA PRO A 83 -27.76 3.94 18.04
C PRO A 83 -28.72 4.33 19.17
N LYS A 84 -28.74 5.63 19.51
CA LYS A 84 -29.82 6.20 20.32
C LYS A 84 -31.12 5.98 19.54
N LYS A 85 -31.93 5.01 19.99
CA LYS A 85 -33.30 4.83 19.53
C LYS A 85 -34.05 6.16 19.71
N ALA A 86 -34.57 6.70 18.62
CA ALA A 86 -35.60 7.74 18.61
C ALA A 86 -36.75 7.23 17.75
#